data_AF-A0AA36M5D3-F1
#
_entry.id   AF-A0AA36M5D3-F1
#
_cell.length_a   1.000
_cell.length_b   1.000
_cell.length_c   1.000
_cell.angle_alpha   90.00
_cell.angle_beta   90.00
_cell.angle_gamma   90.00
#
_symmetry.space_group_name_H-M   'P 1'
#
loop_
_entity.id
_entity.type
_entity.pdbx_description
1 polymer ?
#
loop_
_entity_poly.entity_id
_entity_poly.type
_entity_poly.pdbx_seq_one_letter_code
_entity_poly.pdbx_strand_id
1 'polypeptide(L)'
;MHARQPHHFGSSRESDSQVMNRGVLSLLRTNPLLRRALHKGVDSSPPLRWVSVPEKIALYMFISVTFLSYPTYVLLSLDNLRPRVDNELNPEVQAQIDEIRAARQSHQ
;
A
#
# COMPACT_ATOMS: atom_id res chain seq x y z
N MET A 1 14.27 -15.47 -55.30
CA MET A 1 15.15 -14.63 -54.46
C MET A 1 14.41 -14.29 -53.19
N HIS A 2 14.87 -14.83 -52.05
CA HIS A 2 14.30 -14.64 -50.71
C HIS A 2 14.56 -13.21 -50.20
N ALA A 3 13.52 -12.52 -49.72
CA ALA A 3 13.67 -11.30 -48.92
C ALA A 3 13.27 -11.60 -47.46
N ARG A 4 14.26 -11.49 -46.57
CA ARG A 4 14.18 -11.66 -45.10
C ARG A 4 13.18 -10.71 -44.45
N GLN A 5 12.42 -11.22 -43.48
CA GLN A 5 11.79 -10.39 -42.44
C GLN A 5 12.85 -9.92 -41.42
N PRO A 6 12.78 -8.68 -40.90
CA PRO A 6 13.53 -8.30 -39.72
C PRO A 6 12.71 -8.59 -38.44
N HIS A 7 13.23 -9.52 -37.64
CA HIS A 7 12.86 -9.66 -36.22
C HIS A 7 13.35 -8.43 -35.44
N HIS A 8 12.43 -7.57 -35.01
CA HIS A 8 12.71 -6.61 -33.94
C HIS A 8 12.33 -7.24 -32.59
N PHE A 9 13.30 -7.98 -32.04
CA PHE A 9 13.26 -8.46 -30.66
C PHE A 9 13.98 -7.43 -29.78
N GLY A 10 13.26 -6.83 -28.84
CA GLY A 10 13.83 -6.01 -27.76
C GLY A 10 13.34 -4.57 -27.76
N SER A 11 12.30 -4.27 -26.97
CA SER A 11 12.04 -2.92 -26.41
C SER A 11 10.82 -2.90 -25.48
N SER A 12 10.72 -3.80 -24.48
CA SER A 12 9.57 -3.79 -23.53
C SER A 12 9.88 -3.18 -22.16
N ARG A 13 11.14 -2.82 -21.85
CA ARG A 13 11.49 -2.17 -20.56
C ARG A 13 11.62 -0.64 -20.63
N GLU A 14 11.78 -0.06 -21.82
CA GLU A 14 11.91 1.40 -22.01
C GLU A 14 10.56 2.12 -22.16
N SER A 15 9.53 1.39 -22.58
CA SER A 15 8.18 1.92 -22.80
C SER A 15 7.50 2.34 -21.49
N ASP A 16 7.69 1.61 -20.39
CA ASP A 16 7.01 1.89 -19.11
C ASP A 16 7.57 3.14 -18.42
N SER A 17 8.89 3.34 -18.48
CA SER A 17 9.51 4.58 -17.99
C SER A 17 9.10 5.79 -18.82
N GLN A 18 8.94 5.65 -20.15
CA GLN A 18 8.46 6.74 -21.00
C GLN A 18 7.02 7.14 -20.68
N VAL A 19 6.12 6.19 -20.45
CA VAL A 19 4.72 6.47 -20.10
C VAL A 19 4.62 7.16 -18.74
N MET A 20 5.39 6.69 -17.75
CA MET A 20 5.39 7.27 -16.41
C MET A 20 5.98 8.69 -16.39
N ASN A 21 7.08 8.93 -17.12
CA ASN A 21 7.66 10.26 -17.27
C ASN A 21 6.71 11.23 -18.00
N ARG A 22 5.99 10.77 -19.03
CA ARG A 22 4.95 11.57 -19.71
C ARG A 22 3.76 11.86 -18.81
N GLY A 23 3.35 10.93 -17.96
CA GLY A 23 2.27 11.11 -16.99
C GLY A 23 2.61 12.18 -15.94
N VAL A 24 3.82 12.12 -15.38
CA VAL A 24 4.32 13.13 -14.42
C VAL A 24 4.45 14.50 -15.10
N LEU A 25 5.03 14.56 -16.30
CA LEU A 25 5.13 15.81 -17.08
C LEU A 25 3.76 16.38 -17.47
N SER A 26 2.78 15.52 -17.73
CA SER A 26 1.39 15.91 -18.01
C SER A 26 0.72 16.48 -16.76
N LEU A 27 0.86 15.84 -15.60
CA LEU A 27 0.37 16.31 -14.30
C LEU A 27 0.96 17.68 -13.91
N LEU A 28 2.26 17.87 -14.16
CA LEU A 28 2.93 19.16 -13.98
C LEU A 28 2.43 20.22 -14.98
N ARG A 29 1.87 19.82 -16.12
CA ARG A 29 1.34 20.73 -17.15
C ARG A 29 -0.13 21.11 -16.91
N THR A 30 -0.93 20.21 -16.37
CA THR A 30 -2.36 20.40 -16.13
C THR A 30 -2.66 21.08 -14.79
N ASN A 31 -1.78 20.94 -13.79
CA ASN A 31 -2.03 21.53 -12.48
C ASN A 31 -1.40 22.95 -12.37
N PRO A 32 -2.21 24.02 -12.34
CA PRO A 32 -1.72 25.39 -12.27
C PRO A 32 -0.95 25.69 -10.96
N LEU A 33 -1.21 24.93 -9.89
CA LEU A 33 -0.50 25.06 -8.62
C LEU A 33 0.93 24.52 -8.73
N LEU A 34 1.12 23.37 -9.38
CA LEU A 34 2.43 22.78 -9.63
C LEU A 34 3.26 23.64 -10.59
N ARG A 35 2.65 24.20 -11.64
CA ARG A 35 3.30 25.16 -12.54
C ARG A 35 3.76 26.42 -11.82
N ARG A 36 2.91 26.97 -10.94
CA ARG A 36 3.23 28.18 -10.18
C ARG A 36 4.32 27.93 -9.14
N ALA A 37 4.30 26.77 -8.46
CA ALA A 37 5.33 26.37 -7.51
C ALA A 37 6.70 26.23 -8.18
N LEU A 38 6.76 25.63 -9.38
CA LEU A 38 8.00 25.53 -10.16
C LEU A 38 8.49 26.89 -10.69
N HIS A 39 7.57 27.72 -11.21
CA HIS A 39 7.94 28.97 -11.88
C HIS A 39 8.30 30.10 -10.90
N LYS A 40 7.73 30.09 -9.69
CA LYS A 40 7.90 31.20 -8.75
C LYS A 40 8.64 30.83 -7.46
N GLY A 41 8.97 29.55 -7.25
CA GLY A 41 9.70 29.09 -6.07
C GLY A 41 8.88 29.14 -4.78
N VAL A 42 9.38 28.45 -3.75
CA VAL A 42 8.73 28.26 -2.43
C VAL A 42 8.36 29.57 -1.74
N ASP A 43 9.06 30.67 -2.03
CA ASP A 43 8.86 32.00 -1.42
C ASP A 43 7.73 32.84 -2.03
N SER A 44 7.06 32.36 -3.07
CA SER A 44 6.16 33.21 -3.90
C SER A 44 4.67 32.91 -3.79
N SER A 45 4.29 31.84 -3.08
CA SER A 45 2.93 31.65 -2.65
C SER A 45 2.71 32.53 -1.42
N PRO A 46 1.83 33.55 -1.45
CA PRO A 46 1.38 34.16 -0.21
C PRO A 46 0.96 33.03 0.73
N PRO A 47 1.38 33.09 2.02
CA PRO A 47 1.31 31.96 2.94
C PRO A 47 -0.04 31.30 2.76
N LEU A 48 -0.01 30.03 2.35
CA LEU A 48 -1.20 29.23 2.07
C LEU A 48 -2.17 29.51 3.20
N ARG A 49 -3.23 30.27 2.86
CA ARG A 49 -4.25 30.87 3.73
C ARG A 49 -4.21 30.23 5.11
N TRP A 50 -3.64 30.93 6.11
CA TRP A 50 -3.30 30.40 7.44
C TRP A 50 -4.04 29.11 7.79
N VAL A 51 -3.38 27.97 7.57
CA VAL A 51 -3.93 26.67 7.97
C VAL A 51 -3.73 26.54 9.47
N SER A 52 -4.84 26.42 10.18
CA SER A 52 -4.85 26.27 11.63
C SER A 52 -4.13 24.98 12.03
N VAL A 53 -3.54 24.97 13.23
CA VAL A 53 -2.90 23.77 13.80
C VAL A 53 -3.80 22.52 13.73
N PRO A 54 -5.10 22.57 14.07
CA PRO A 54 -5.96 21.39 13.97
C PRO A 54 -6.13 20.90 12.53
N GLU A 55 -6.22 21.79 11.53
CA GLU A 55 -6.30 21.38 10.12
C GLU A 55 -5.03 20.67 9.66
N LYS A 56 -3.86 21.10 10.14
CA LYS A 56 -2.59 20.38 9.86
C LYS A 56 -2.60 19.00 10.49
N ILE A 57 -3.00 18.89 11.75
CA ILE A 57 -3.09 17.60 12.46
C ILE A 57 -4.06 16.66 11.75
N ALA A 58 -5.23 17.17 11.37
CA ALA A 58 -6.24 16.41 10.64
C ALA A 58 -5.71 15.90 9.29
N LEU A 59 -4.98 16.75 8.54
CA LEU A 59 -4.37 16.35 7.27
C LEU A 59 -3.36 15.21 7.47
N TYR A 60 -2.46 15.32 8.46
CA TYR A 60 -1.47 14.28 8.72
C TYR A 60 -2.11 12.97 9.22
N MET A 61 -3.14 13.06 10.06
CA MET A 61 -3.90 11.89 10.49
C MET A 61 -4.63 11.24 9.32
N PHE A 62 -5.26 12.03 8.45
CA PHE A 62 -5.95 11.53 7.27
C PHE A 62 -4.99 10.79 6.33
N ILE A 63 -3.83 11.37 6.03
CA ILE A 63 -2.78 10.71 5.23
C ILE A 63 -2.38 9.40 5.92
N SER A 64 -2.01 9.45 7.20
CA SER A 64 -1.56 8.26 7.94
C SER A 64 -2.60 7.14 7.91
N VAL A 65 -3.86 7.44 8.23
CA VAL A 65 -4.96 6.47 8.21
C VAL A 65 -5.20 5.93 6.80
N THR A 66 -5.15 6.77 5.77
CA THR A 66 -5.38 6.31 4.39
C THR A 66 -4.33 5.28 3.99
N PHE A 67 -3.05 5.57 4.24
CA PHE A 67 -1.95 4.66 3.89
C PHE A 67 -1.90 3.41 4.79
N LEU A 68 -2.32 3.51 6.06
CA LEU A 68 -2.30 2.37 6.99
C LEU A 68 -3.57 1.52 6.94
N SER A 69 -4.69 2.04 6.46
CA SER A 69 -5.99 1.35 6.50
C SER A 69 -5.96 0.00 5.78
N TYR A 70 -5.44 -0.02 4.55
CA TYR A 70 -5.36 -1.24 3.74
C TYR A 70 -4.41 -2.30 4.32
N PRO A 71 -3.13 -2.00 4.62
CA PRO A 71 -2.23 -3.02 5.19
C PRO A 71 -2.71 -3.51 6.55
N THR A 72 -3.28 -2.64 7.39
CA THR A 72 -3.83 -3.05 8.69
C THR A 72 -5.02 -4.00 8.51
N TYR A 73 -5.93 -3.71 7.57
CA TYR A 73 -7.06 -4.58 7.26
C TYR A 73 -6.60 -5.96 6.76
N VAL A 74 -5.61 -6.00 5.86
CA VAL A 74 -5.06 -7.25 5.32
C VAL A 74 -4.40 -8.07 6.43
N LEU A 75 -3.56 -7.45 7.27
CA LEU A 75 -2.86 -8.11 8.37
C LEU A 75 -3.85 -8.74 9.36
N LEU A 76 -4.93 -8.04 9.70
CA LEU A 76 -5.98 -8.57 10.58
C LEU A 76 -6.82 -9.67 9.91
N SER A 77 -6.95 -9.65 8.59
CA SER A 77 -7.70 -10.64 7.82
C SER A 77 -6.85 -11.81 7.33
N LEU A 78 -5.57 -11.89 7.72
CA LEU A 78 -4.68 -12.97 7.29
C LEU A 78 -5.20 -14.35 7.68
N ASP A 79 -5.86 -14.47 8.83
CA ASP A 79 -6.47 -15.72 9.29
C ASP A 79 -7.63 -16.19 8.39
N ASN A 80 -8.29 -15.27 7.68
CA ASN A 80 -9.33 -15.61 6.69
C ASN A 80 -8.73 -15.91 5.31
N LEU A 81 -7.62 -15.26 4.97
CA LEU A 81 -6.95 -15.40 3.68
C LEU A 81 -6.08 -16.66 3.58
N ARG A 82 -5.52 -17.09 4.72
CA ARG A 82 -4.78 -18.34 4.83
C ARG A 82 -5.68 -19.34 5.56
N PRO A 83 -6.33 -20.28 4.84
CA PRO A 83 -7.03 -21.37 5.51
C PRO A 83 -6.05 -21.99 6.51
N ARG A 84 -6.45 -22.05 7.78
CA ARG A 84 -5.63 -22.67 8.81
C ARG A 84 -5.35 -24.08 8.32
N VAL A 85 -4.06 -24.43 8.26
CA VAL A 85 -3.69 -25.83 8.09
C VAL A 85 -4.42 -26.55 9.21
N ASP A 86 -5.25 -27.53 8.85
CA ASP A 86 -5.88 -28.40 9.82
C ASP A 86 -4.72 -29.02 10.61
N ASN A 87 -4.43 -28.43 11.77
CA ASN A 87 -3.54 -29.00 12.76
C ASN A 87 -4.35 -30.13 13.38
N GLU A 88 -4.52 -31.21 12.61
CA GLU A 88 -4.94 -32.50 13.13
C GLU A 88 -3.86 -32.91 14.13
N LEU A 89 -4.07 -32.54 15.39
CA LEU A 89 -3.26 -33.09 16.47
C LEU A 89 -3.51 -34.59 16.47
N ASN A 90 -2.45 -35.37 16.68
CA ASN A 90 -2.59 -36.78 16.99
C ASN A 90 -3.63 -36.90 18.13
N PRO A 91 -4.67 -37.76 18.01
CA PRO A 91 -5.76 -37.86 18.97
C PRO A 91 -5.30 -38.01 20.43
N GLU A 92 -4.13 -38.62 20.64
CA GLU A 92 -3.51 -38.78 21.95
C GLU A 92 -3.10 -37.44 22.59
N VAL A 93 -2.59 -36.49 21.78
CA VAL A 93 -2.19 -35.15 22.25
C VAL A 93 -3.42 -34.29 22.53
N GLN A 94 -4.50 -34.48 21.77
CA GLN A 94 -5.76 -33.78 21.99
C GLN A 94 -6.40 -34.18 23.33
N ALA A 95 -6.38 -35.49 23.65
CA ALA A 95 -6.86 -36.02 24.93
C ALA A 95 -6.07 -35.46 26.13
N GLN A 96 -4.74 -35.37 26.02
CA GLN A 96 -3.92 -34.74 27.08
C GLN A 96 -4.24 -33.25 27.28
N ILE A 97 -4.46 -32.50 26.20
CA ILE A 97 -4.80 -31.07 26.29
C ILE A 97 -6.16 -30.89 26.98
N ASP A 98 -7.12 -31.76 26.69
CA ASP A 98 -8.46 -31.71 27.30
C ASP A 98 -8.43 -32.10 28.78
N GLU A 99 -7.64 -33.11 29.17
CA GLU A 99 -7.41 -33.44 30.59
C GLU A 99 -6.77 -32.27 31.35
N ILE A 100 -5.76 -31.61 30.77
CA ILE A 100 -5.11 -30.45 31.39
C ILE A 100 -6.07 -29.25 31.50
N ARG A 101 -6.94 -29.03 30.50
CA ARG A 101 -7.97 -28.00 30.56
C ARG A 101 -9.00 -28.29 31.64
N ALA A 102 -9.47 -29.54 31.74
CA ALA A 102 -10.43 -29.95 32.75
C ALA A 102 -9.85 -29.80 34.17
N ALA A 103 -8.59 -30.19 34.37
CA ALA A 103 -7.89 -30.03 35.65
C ALA A 103 -7.73 -28.55 36.07
N ARG A 104 -7.56 -27.64 35.10
CA ARG A 104 -7.48 -26.19 35.37
C ARG A 104 -8.84 -25.58 35.71
N GLN A 105 -9.93 -26.09 35.12
CA GLN A 105 -11.29 -25.62 35.42
C GLN A 105 -11.80 -26.14 36.77
N SER A 106 -11.36 -27.31 37.22
CA SER A 106 -11.71 -27.84 38.54
C SER A 106 -10.93 -27.23 39.71
N HIS A 107 -9.87 -26.47 39.40
CA HIS A 107 -8.97 -25.86 40.40
C HIS A 107 -9.26 -24.37 40.63
N GLN A 108 -10.37 -23.87 40.07
CA GLN A 108 -10.93 -22.53 40.28
C GLN A 108 -12.25 -22.66 41.03
#